data_AF-A0A1V5PSE1-F1
#
_entry.id   AF-A0A1V5PSE1-F1
#
_cell.length_a   1.000
_cell.length_b   1.000
_cell.length_c   1.000
_cell.angle_alpha   90.00
_cell.angle_beta   90.00
_cell.angle_gamma   90.00
#
_symmetry.space_group_name_H-M   'P 1'
#
loop_
_entity.id
_entity.type
_entity.pdbx_description
1 polymer ?
#
loop_
_entity_poly.entity_id
_entity_poly.type
_entity_poly.pdbx_seq_one_letter_code
_entity_poly.pdbx_strand_id
1 'polypeptide(L)'
;MRIVAKEAYIRRATSAGKWLTLVALGLLGLSFIIYMLNVNWWFVTLVLGGLGFVCSVLGSYYGDRFAGPQAYHLRVPEMLKGFDDDYSLLVYTTPVPFVLVEPGGLTVFLVKNQGGSVTYSNGKWRHKQAGRFFRQMGGQEALGRPENYAALLVADLQRYLRKRLPQAEDIPVRALIVFIAPKVELDAADSPVPALRAEKVKGWLRGPGRRPALSGELRRALVQALGLPPEAS
;
A
#
# COMPACT_ATOMS: atom_id res chain seq x y z
N MET A 1 -16.70 -13.00 -0.21
CA MET A 1 -15.63 -12.20 -0.85
C MET A 1 -14.45 -13.09 -1.25
N ARG A 2 -13.99 -12.98 -2.50
CA ARG A 2 -12.84 -13.72 -3.02
C ARG A 2 -11.55 -12.92 -2.84
N ILE A 3 -10.43 -13.57 -2.52
CA ILE A 3 -9.12 -12.91 -2.41
C ILE A 3 -8.15 -13.62 -3.34
N VAL A 4 -7.53 -12.86 -4.26
CA VAL A 4 -6.51 -13.37 -5.17
C VAL A 4 -5.21 -12.62 -4.89
N ALA A 5 -4.27 -13.30 -4.25
CA ALA A 5 -3.01 -12.71 -3.81
C ALA A 5 -1.81 -13.36 -4.52
N LYS A 6 -0.84 -12.53 -4.93
CA LYS A 6 0.44 -13.02 -5.44
C LYS A 6 1.36 -13.44 -4.29
N GLU A 7 1.08 -14.59 -3.67
CA GLU A 7 1.78 -15.07 -2.48
C GLU A 7 3.30 -15.11 -2.63
N ALA A 8 3.80 -15.59 -3.77
CA ALA A 8 5.23 -15.68 -4.03
C ALA A 8 5.93 -14.31 -3.99
N TYR A 9 5.24 -13.23 -4.37
CA TYR A 9 5.77 -11.86 -4.25
C TYR A 9 5.77 -11.40 -2.79
N ILE A 10 4.66 -11.62 -2.07
CA ILE A 10 4.52 -11.26 -0.66
C ILE A 10 5.61 -11.94 0.19
N ARG A 11 5.79 -13.27 0.04
CA ARG A 11 6.81 -14.02 0.78
C ARG A 11 8.22 -13.50 0.52
N ARG A 12 8.56 -13.22 -0.75
CA ARG A 12 9.87 -12.65 -1.13
C ARG A 12 10.07 -11.26 -0.53
N ALA A 13 9.07 -10.39 -0.60
CA ALA A 13 9.12 -9.04 -0.03
C ALA A 13 9.23 -9.06 1.50
N THR A 14 8.48 -9.93 2.19
CA THR A 14 8.60 -10.13 3.64
C THR A 14 9.99 -10.63 4.04
N SER A 15 10.54 -11.60 3.31
CA SER A 15 11.91 -12.09 3.56
C SER A 15 12.94 -11.00 3.30
N ALA A 16 12.78 -10.22 2.23
CA ALA A 16 13.67 -9.09 1.93
C ALA A 16 13.70 -8.07 3.07
N GLY A 17 12.55 -7.67 3.63
CA GLY A 17 12.51 -6.75 4.77
C GLY A 17 13.26 -7.26 6.00
N LYS A 18 13.15 -8.57 6.30
CA LYS A 18 13.87 -9.19 7.42
C LYS A 18 15.38 -9.23 7.17
N TRP A 19 15.80 -9.75 6.02
CA TRP A 19 17.22 -9.95 5.71
C TRP A 19 17.96 -8.65 5.42
N LEU A 20 17.36 -7.69 4.70
CA LEU A 20 17.99 -6.41 4.41
C LEU A 20 18.30 -5.63 5.69
N THR A 21 17.43 -5.70 6.70
CA THR A 21 17.65 -5.05 7.99
C THR A 21 18.84 -5.68 8.73
N LEU A 22 18.95 -7.02 8.72
CA LEU A 22 20.08 -7.74 9.32
C LEU A 22 21.40 -7.46 8.58
N VAL A 23 21.36 -7.47 7.24
CA VAL A 23 22.53 -7.15 6.40
C VAL A 23 22.97 -5.70 6.63
N ALA A 24 22.03 -4.76 6.69
CA ALA A 24 22.32 -3.36 6.99
C ALA A 24 23.04 -3.20 8.33
N LEU A 25 22.53 -3.87 9.37
CA LEU A 25 23.16 -3.86 10.70
C LEU A 25 24.58 -4.43 10.66
N GLY A 26 24.79 -5.55 9.95
CA GLY A 26 26.11 -6.14 9.78
C GLY A 26 27.09 -5.23 9.04
N LEU A 27 26.66 -4.61 7.94
CA LEU A 27 27.49 -3.69 7.15
C LEU A 27 27.85 -2.42 7.92
N LEU A 28 26.89 -1.84 8.63
CA LEU A 28 27.12 -0.64 9.46
C LEU A 28 28.04 -0.95 10.64
N GLY A 29 27.82 -2.08 11.33
CA GLY A 29 28.68 -2.53 12.41
C GLY A 29 30.11 -2.82 11.95
N LEU A 30 30.27 -3.52 10.83
CA LEU A 30 31.58 -3.80 10.24
C LEU A 30 32.30 -2.53 9.80
N SER A 31 31.59 -1.60 9.14
CA SER A 31 32.11 -0.28 8.77
C SER A 31 32.66 0.47 10.00
N PHE A 32 31.91 0.46 11.11
CA PHE A 32 32.32 1.08 12.36
C PHE A 32 33.56 0.41 12.99
N ILE A 33 33.62 -0.93 13.00
CA ILE A 33 34.78 -1.67 13.52
C ILE A 33 36.03 -1.37 12.68
N ILE A 34 35.93 -1.40 11.35
CA ILE A 34 37.06 -1.08 10.46
C ILE A 34 37.56 0.34 10.72
N TYR A 35 36.65 1.30 10.90
CA TYR A 35 37.00 2.68 11.22
C TYR A 35 37.78 2.80 12.53
N MET A 36 37.37 2.07 13.58
CA MET A 36 38.05 2.06 14.87
C MET A 36 39.43 1.39 14.82
N LEU A 37 39.58 0.31 14.04
CA LEU A 37 40.83 -0.43 13.93
C LEU A 37 41.86 0.27 13.02
N ASN A 38 41.41 0.91 11.94
CA ASN A 38 42.32 1.52 10.97
C ASN A 38 41.68 2.70 10.22
N VAL A 39 41.86 3.91 10.77
CA VAL A 39 41.36 5.18 10.19
C VAL A 39 41.82 5.40 8.74
N ASN A 40 42.97 4.86 8.33
CA ASN A 40 43.48 5.02 6.96
C ASN A 40 42.59 4.35 5.90
N TRP A 41 41.71 3.43 6.30
CA TRP A 41 40.79 2.72 5.40
C TRP A 41 39.44 3.47 5.22
N TRP A 42 39.46 4.79 5.36
CA TRP A 42 38.27 5.64 5.37
C TRP A 42 37.36 5.43 4.16
N PHE A 43 37.90 5.17 2.97
CA PHE A 43 37.10 4.93 1.76
C PHE A 43 36.32 3.61 1.85
N VAL A 44 36.93 2.55 2.38
CA VAL A 44 36.27 1.24 2.59
C VAL A 44 35.15 1.38 3.63
N THR A 45 35.42 2.08 4.73
CA THR A 45 34.41 2.42 5.74
C THR A 45 33.24 3.17 5.12
N LEU A 46 33.50 4.18 4.28
CA LEU A 46 32.48 4.99 3.63
C LEU A 46 31.60 4.15 2.70
N VAL A 47 32.20 3.31 1.86
CA VAL A 47 31.45 2.43 0.94
C VAL A 47 30.59 1.43 1.71
N LEU A 48 31.15 0.74 2.71
CA LEU A 48 30.40 -0.22 3.52
C LEU A 48 29.28 0.46 4.32
N GLY A 49 29.57 1.63 4.89
CA GLY A 49 28.57 2.42 5.61
C GLY A 49 27.44 2.91 4.71
N GLY A 50 27.78 3.39 3.51
CA GLY A 50 26.81 3.81 2.50
C GLY A 50 25.91 2.67 2.03
N LEU A 51 26.49 1.50 1.72
CA LEU A 51 25.73 0.30 1.37
C LEU A 51 24.83 -0.15 2.53
N GLY A 52 25.37 -0.16 3.75
CA GLY A 52 24.60 -0.46 4.96
C GLY A 52 23.41 0.48 5.15
N PHE A 53 23.60 1.78 4.91
CA PHE A 53 22.53 2.77 4.96
C PHE A 53 21.45 2.53 3.91
N VAL A 54 21.83 2.27 2.65
CA VAL A 54 20.85 1.94 1.58
C VAL A 54 20.07 0.66 1.91
N CYS A 55 20.75 -0.39 2.38
CA CYS A 55 20.11 -1.61 2.83
C CYS A 55 19.15 -1.35 4.00
N SER A 56 19.49 -0.43 4.93
CA SER A 56 18.62 -0.05 6.04
C SER A 56 17.34 0.62 5.54
N VAL A 57 17.45 1.60 4.64
CA VAL A 57 16.29 2.29 4.06
C VAL A 57 15.36 1.30 3.33
N LEU A 58 15.92 0.40 2.52
CA LEU A 58 15.14 -0.62 1.82
C LEU A 58 14.54 -1.64 2.78
N GLY A 59 15.30 -2.07 3.80
CA GLY A 59 14.85 -2.98 4.84
C GLY A 59 13.65 -2.43 5.60
N SER A 60 13.71 -1.16 6.01
CA SER A 60 12.58 -0.50 6.67
C SER A 60 11.36 -0.34 5.76
N TYR A 61 11.56 -0.01 4.48
CA TYR A 61 10.45 0.08 3.51
C TYR A 61 9.69 -1.25 3.36
N TYR A 62 10.42 -2.36 3.19
CA TYR A 62 9.81 -3.69 3.11
C TYR A 62 9.27 -4.14 4.48
N GLY A 63 9.94 -3.77 5.56
CA GLY A 63 9.52 -4.05 6.93
C GLY A 63 8.16 -3.45 7.26
N ASP A 64 7.97 -2.15 7.05
CA ASP A 64 6.71 -1.45 7.38
C ASP A 64 5.53 -1.98 6.55
N ARG A 65 5.77 -2.37 5.30
CA ARG A 65 4.70 -2.79 4.37
C ARG A 65 4.37 -4.29 4.43
N PHE A 66 5.37 -5.13 4.69
CA PHE A 66 5.26 -6.60 4.54
C PHE A 66 5.57 -7.39 5.82
N ALA A 67 6.04 -6.78 6.90
CA ALA A 67 6.36 -7.47 8.14
C ALA A 67 5.50 -6.99 9.32
N GLY A 68 5.32 -7.87 10.29
CA GLY A 68 4.61 -7.59 11.53
C GLY A 68 3.07 -7.57 11.42
N PRO A 69 2.39 -7.24 12.52
CA PRO A 69 0.92 -7.31 12.62
C PRO A 69 0.20 -6.19 11.85
N GLN A 70 0.95 -5.22 11.29
CA GLN A 70 0.40 -4.14 10.47
C GLN A 70 0.72 -4.30 9.00
N ALA A 71 1.25 -5.46 8.58
CA ALA A 71 1.54 -5.71 7.18
C ALA A 71 0.29 -5.51 6.32
N TYR A 72 0.45 -4.80 5.21
CA TYR A 72 -0.69 -4.25 4.47
C TYR A 72 -1.52 -5.39 3.85
N HIS A 73 -0.85 -6.47 3.44
CA HIS A 73 -1.48 -7.67 2.91
C HIS A 73 -2.31 -8.46 3.92
N LEU A 74 -2.17 -8.19 5.22
CA LEU A 74 -3.01 -8.77 6.27
C LEU A 74 -4.18 -7.83 6.62
N ARG A 75 -3.89 -6.53 6.77
CA ARG A 75 -4.86 -5.52 7.19
C ARG A 75 -5.91 -5.21 6.12
N VAL A 76 -5.54 -5.22 4.84
CA VAL A 76 -6.50 -4.93 3.76
C VAL A 76 -7.57 -6.01 3.63
N PRO A 77 -7.23 -7.31 3.60
CA PRO A 77 -8.27 -8.36 3.67
C PRO A 77 -9.10 -8.30 4.95
N GLU A 78 -8.47 -8.04 6.10
CA GLU A 78 -9.16 -7.98 7.40
C GLU A 78 -10.22 -6.86 7.43
N MET A 79 -9.89 -5.66 6.93
CA MET A 79 -10.84 -4.55 6.87
C MET A 79 -12.04 -4.84 5.97
N LEU A 80 -11.90 -5.75 5.00
CA LEU A 80 -12.96 -6.13 4.07
C LEU A 80 -13.63 -7.47 4.44
N LYS A 81 -13.25 -8.09 5.54
CA LYS A 81 -13.90 -9.33 6.01
C LYS A 81 -15.40 -9.08 6.23
N GLY A 82 -16.23 -9.98 5.72
CA GLY A 82 -17.70 -9.89 5.81
C GLY A 82 -18.38 -9.21 4.61
N PHE A 83 -17.66 -8.95 3.51
CA PHE A 83 -18.25 -8.66 2.21
C PHE A 83 -18.68 -9.94 1.48
N ASP A 84 -19.74 -9.81 0.67
CA ASP A 84 -20.36 -10.90 -0.09
C ASP A 84 -19.45 -11.37 -1.23
N ASP A 85 -19.88 -12.40 -1.97
CA ASP A 85 -19.08 -13.01 -3.04
C ASP A 85 -18.99 -12.18 -4.31
N ASP A 86 -19.80 -11.14 -4.42
CA ASP A 86 -19.71 -10.13 -5.48
C ASP A 86 -18.46 -9.25 -5.40
N TYR A 87 -17.73 -9.31 -4.29
CA TYR A 87 -16.49 -8.57 -4.09
C TYR A 87 -15.28 -9.49 -4.26
N SER A 88 -14.30 -9.04 -5.04
CA SER A 88 -13.01 -9.70 -5.21
C SER A 88 -11.86 -8.77 -4.92
N LEU A 89 -10.98 -9.15 -3.99
CA LEU A 89 -9.79 -8.39 -3.64
C LEU A 89 -8.56 -8.96 -4.36
N LEU A 90 -7.93 -8.14 -5.19
CA LEU A 90 -6.67 -8.42 -5.86
C LEU A 90 -5.50 -7.84 -5.05
N VAL A 91 -4.54 -8.68 -4.68
CA VAL A 91 -3.39 -8.31 -3.85
C VAL A 91 -2.09 -8.61 -4.60
N TYR A 92 -1.40 -7.56 -5.06
CA TYR A 92 -0.17 -7.61 -5.86
C TYR A 92 -0.25 -8.41 -7.18
N THR A 93 -1.45 -8.67 -7.69
CA THR A 93 -1.66 -9.37 -8.97
C THR A 93 -1.74 -8.41 -10.16
N THR A 94 -2.05 -7.14 -9.91
CA THR A 94 -2.05 -6.06 -10.90
C THR A 94 -0.84 -5.13 -10.68
N PRO A 95 -0.58 -4.15 -11.56
CA PRO A 95 0.44 -3.11 -11.30
C PRO A 95 0.18 -2.33 -10.02
N VAL A 96 -1.07 -2.29 -9.55
CA VAL A 96 -1.48 -1.66 -8.29
C VAL A 96 -1.49 -2.69 -7.16
N PRO A 97 -0.94 -2.37 -5.97
CA PRO A 97 -0.86 -3.30 -4.84
C PRO A 97 -2.19 -3.88 -4.38
N PHE A 98 -3.23 -3.06 -4.27
CA PHE A 98 -4.52 -3.45 -3.72
C PHE A 98 -5.65 -2.90 -4.59
N VAL A 99 -6.38 -3.80 -5.23
CA VAL A 99 -7.52 -3.46 -6.08
C VAL A 99 -8.72 -4.29 -5.62
N LEU A 100 -9.78 -3.61 -5.20
CA LEU A 100 -11.08 -4.21 -4.98
C LEU A 100 -11.90 -4.15 -6.25
N VAL A 101 -12.28 -5.30 -6.75
CA VAL A 101 -13.34 -5.46 -7.73
C VAL A 101 -14.66 -5.48 -6.96
N GLU A 102 -15.50 -4.49 -7.21
CA GLU A 102 -16.84 -4.36 -6.64
C GLU A 102 -17.88 -4.36 -7.76
N PRO A 103 -19.17 -4.57 -7.47
CA PRO A 103 -20.22 -4.63 -8.49
C PRO A 103 -20.25 -3.43 -9.44
N GLY A 104 -19.91 -2.25 -8.93
CA GLY A 104 -19.91 -0.99 -9.67
C GLY A 104 -18.56 -0.56 -10.22
N GLY A 105 -17.55 -1.44 -10.27
CA GLY A 105 -16.25 -1.16 -10.90
C GLY A 105 -15.04 -1.53 -10.04
N LEU A 106 -13.98 -0.74 -10.13
CA LEU A 106 -12.74 -0.98 -9.39
C LEU A 106 -12.45 0.12 -8.36
N THR A 107 -12.01 -0.28 -7.17
CA THR A 107 -11.50 0.62 -6.13
C THR A 107 -10.06 0.28 -5.81
N VAL A 108 -9.19 1.25 -5.93
CA VAL A 108 -7.78 1.16 -5.55
C VAL A 108 -7.61 1.61 -4.10
N PHE A 109 -6.88 0.84 -3.30
CA PHE A 109 -6.53 1.26 -1.95
C PHE A 109 -5.09 1.79 -1.89
N LEU A 110 -4.93 3.06 -1.54
CA LEU A 110 -3.65 3.59 -1.06
C LEU A 110 -3.58 3.39 0.45
N VAL A 111 -2.84 2.37 0.87
CA VAL A 111 -2.71 2.00 2.28
C VAL A 111 -1.62 2.82 2.95
N LYS A 112 -1.90 3.30 4.16
CA LYS A 112 -1.06 4.21 4.94
C LYS A 112 -1.02 3.75 6.40
N ASN A 113 0.17 3.56 6.96
CA ASN A 113 0.38 3.10 8.34
C ASN A 113 0.79 4.25 9.30
N GLN A 114 0.38 5.49 9.00
CA GLN A 114 0.66 6.62 9.88
C GLN A 114 -0.30 6.61 11.07
N GLY A 115 0.25 6.60 12.29
CA GLY A 115 -0.51 6.77 13.53
C GLY A 115 -0.50 8.23 14.01
N GLY A 116 -1.05 8.48 15.20
CA GLY A 116 -1.19 9.84 15.72
C GLY A 116 -2.31 10.61 15.03
N SER A 117 -2.14 11.92 14.85
CA SER A 117 -3.13 12.81 14.24
C SER A 117 -2.75 13.15 12.80
N VAL A 118 -3.62 12.81 11.86
CA VAL A 118 -3.52 13.11 10.43
C VAL A 118 -4.67 14.04 10.06
N THR A 119 -4.33 15.20 9.51
CA THR A 119 -5.31 16.20 9.11
C THR A 119 -5.08 16.67 7.68
N TYR A 120 -6.15 17.01 6.98
CA TYR A 120 -6.09 17.69 5.68
C TYR A 120 -6.85 19.02 5.78
N SER A 121 -6.14 20.12 5.57
CA SER A 121 -6.73 21.47 5.57
C SER A 121 -5.98 22.38 4.60
N ASN A 122 -6.71 23.29 3.94
CA ASN A 122 -6.16 24.27 3.00
C ASN A 122 -5.26 23.63 1.92
N GLY A 123 -5.69 22.50 1.37
CA GLY A 123 -4.95 21.79 0.32
C GLY A 123 -3.69 21.05 0.80
N LYS A 124 -3.47 20.92 2.11
CA LYS A 124 -2.23 20.38 2.68
C LYS A 124 -2.49 19.31 3.72
N TRP A 125 -1.74 18.22 3.62
CA TRP A 125 -1.68 17.19 4.64
C TRP A 125 -0.75 17.60 5.78
N ARG A 126 -1.21 17.40 7.01
CA ARG A 126 -0.41 17.55 8.23
C ARG A 126 -0.47 16.27 9.05
N HIS A 127 0.68 15.88 9.57
CA HIS A 127 0.83 14.68 10.40
C HIS A 127 1.59 15.03 11.68
N LYS A 128 0.91 14.83 12.82
CA LYS A 128 1.46 15.02 14.16
C LYS A 128 1.54 13.67 14.87
N GLN A 129 2.75 13.26 15.21
CA GLN A 129 3.01 12.01 15.92
C GLN A 129 4.24 12.17 16.83
N ALA A 130 4.14 11.68 18.07
CA ALA A 130 5.27 11.66 18.99
C ALA A 130 6.42 10.81 18.42
N GLY A 131 7.64 11.36 18.46
CA GLY A 131 8.82 10.69 17.89
C GLY A 131 8.79 10.52 16.37
N ARG A 132 7.98 11.32 15.64
CA ARG A 132 7.88 11.27 14.17
C ARG A 132 9.25 11.27 13.50
N PHE A 133 10.16 12.14 13.94
CA PHE A 133 11.50 12.25 13.38
C PHE A 133 12.29 10.94 13.49
N PHE A 134 12.35 10.35 14.69
CA PHE A 134 13.01 9.06 14.92
C PHE A 134 12.36 7.92 14.15
N ARG A 135 11.02 7.91 14.03
CA ARG A 135 10.31 6.89 13.24
C ARG A 135 10.55 7.03 11.74
N GLN A 136 10.60 8.25 11.22
CA GLN A 136 10.93 8.52 9.82
C GLN A 136 12.39 8.14 9.51
N MET A 137 13.32 8.42 10.43
CA MET A 137 14.69 7.92 10.34
C MET A 137 14.78 6.40 10.40
N GLY A 138 13.95 5.77 11.23
CA GLY A 138 13.75 4.32 11.24
C GLY A 138 13.04 3.75 10.00
N GLY A 139 12.72 4.60 9.02
CA GLY A 139 12.16 4.25 7.73
C GLY A 139 10.64 4.11 7.68
N GLN A 140 9.91 4.70 8.65
CA GLN A 140 8.47 4.93 8.50
C GLN A 140 8.22 5.85 7.30
N GLU A 141 7.36 5.41 6.39
CA GLU A 141 7.02 6.18 5.20
C GLU A 141 6.42 7.55 5.57
N ALA A 142 6.93 8.62 4.96
CA ALA A 142 6.35 9.94 5.10
C ALA A 142 4.94 9.98 4.49
N LEU A 143 4.04 10.78 5.09
CA LEU A 143 2.68 10.93 4.58
C LEU A 143 2.67 11.45 3.13
N GLY A 144 3.50 12.45 2.84
CA GLY A 144 3.63 13.05 1.52
C GLY A 144 2.35 13.75 1.06
N ARG A 145 1.96 13.50 -0.21
CA ARG A 145 0.68 13.92 -0.81
C ARG A 145 -0.11 12.68 -1.26
N PRO A 146 -0.81 12.00 -0.33
CA PRO A 146 -1.57 10.77 -0.60
C PRO A 146 -2.47 10.83 -1.84
N GLU A 147 -3.10 11.97 -2.09
CA GLU A 147 -3.97 12.23 -3.24
C GLU A 147 -3.24 12.08 -4.58
N ASN A 148 -1.98 12.53 -4.67
CA ASN A 148 -1.18 12.40 -5.88
C ASN A 148 -0.81 10.94 -6.13
N TYR A 149 -0.41 10.22 -5.08
CA TYR A 149 -0.10 8.79 -5.18
C TYR A 149 -1.34 7.99 -5.56
N ALA A 150 -2.50 8.31 -4.97
CA ALA A 150 -3.77 7.69 -5.28
C ALA A 150 -4.14 7.88 -6.77
N ALA A 151 -3.97 9.10 -7.31
CA ALA A 151 -4.20 9.40 -8.71
C ALA A 151 -3.26 8.61 -9.65
N LEU A 152 -1.98 8.45 -9.27
CA LEU A 152 -1.04 7.63 -10.03
C LEU A 152 -1.46 6.17 -10.08
N LEU A 153 -1.90 5.59 -8.95
CA LEU A 153 -2.38 4.21 -8.93
C LEU A 153 -3.63 4.02 -9.80
N VAL A 154 -4.55 4.99 -9.80
CA VAL A 154 -5.73 4.97 -10.70
C VAL A 154 -5.29 4.99 -12.16
N ALA A 155 -4.37 5.88 -12.52
CA ALA A 155 -3.85 6.00 -13.88
C ALA A 155 -3.13 4.72 -14.36
N ASP A 156 -2.35 4.09 -13.47
CA ASP A 156 -1.66 2.83 -13.76
C ASP A 156 -2.64 1.68 -13.98
N LEU A 157 -3.69 1.60 -13.16
CA LEU A 157 -4.74 0.59 -13.31
C LEU A 157 -5.54 0.83 -14.60
N GLN A 158 -5.94 2.06 -14.88
CA GLN A 158 -6.64 2.39 -16.13
C GLN A 158 -5.79 2.03 -17.36
N ARG A 159 -4.49 2.33 -17.35
CA ARG A 159 -3.57 1.95 -18.43
C ARG A 159 -3.46 0.44 -18.58
N TYR A 160 -3.44 -0.29 -17.47
CA TYR A 160 -3.45 -1.75 -17.46
C TYR A 160 -4.74 -2.32 -18.06
N LEU A 161 -5.90 -1.76 -17.71
CA LEU A 161 -7.20 -2.18 -18.24
C LEU A 161 -7.32 -1.90 -19.74
N ARG A 162 -6.96 -0.70 -20.21
CA ARG A 162 -7.02 -0.33 -21.64
C ARG A 162 -6.24 -1.32 -22.53
N LYS A 163 -5.14 -1.89 -22.03
CA LYS A 163 -4.36 -2.90 -22.75
C LYS A 163 -5.04 -4.27 -22.83
N ARG A 164 -5.88 -4.62 -21.86
CA ARG A 164 -6.56 -5.93 -21.76
C ARG A 164 -8.00 -5.92 -22.24
N LEU A 165 -8.66 -4.77 -22.15
CA LEU A 165 -10.04 -4.54 -22.52
C LEU A 165 -10.14 -3.25 -23.35
N PRO A 166 -9.67 -3.26 -24.62
CA PRO A 166 -9.74 -2.08 -25.48
C PRO A 166 -11.20 -1.71 -25.83
N GLN A 167 -12.10 -2.70 -25.84
CA GLN A 167 -13.50 -2.57 -26.23
C GLN A 167 -14.44 -2.31 -25.04
N ALA A 168 -13.95 -2.38 -23.80
CA ALA A 168 -14.75 -2.07 -22.62
C ALA A 168 -14.69 -0.57 -22.37
N GLU A 169 -15.77 0.15 -22.69
CA GLU A 169 -15.88 1.57 -22.36
C GLU A 169 -15.75 1.80 -20.84
N ASP A 170 -15.01 2.87 -20.55
CA ASP A 170 -14.63 3.46 -19.27
C ASP A 170 -15.09 2.75 -17.98
N ILE A 171 -14.45 1.62 -17.66
CA ILE A 171 -14.65 0.94 -16.38
C ILE A 171 -14.31 1.94 -15.27
N PRO A 172 -15.26 2.28 -14.38
CA PRO A 172 -15.03 3.32 -13.40
C PRO A 172 -14.00 2.83 -12.38
N VAL A 173 -12.87 3.53 -12.32
CA VAL A 173 -11.80 3.31 -11.35
C VAL A 173 -11.77 4.47 -10.38
N ARG A 174 -11.83 4.19 -9.08
CA ARG A 174 -11.66 5.20 -8.02
C ARG A 174 -10.54 4.81 -7.07
N ALA A 175 -10.04 5.80 -6.33
CA ALA A 175 -9.10 5.56 -5.24
C ALA A 175 -9.73 5.82 -3.87
N LEU A 176 -9.19 5.12 -2.88
CA LEU A 176 -9.48 5.33 -1.47
C LEU A 176 -8.16 5.33 -0.70
N ILE A 177 -7.92 6.38 0.10
CA ILE A 177 -6.77 6.43 1.01
C ILE A 177 -7.20 5.77 2.32
N VAL A 178 -6.48 4.74 2.74
CA VAL A 178 -6.84 3.97 3.94
C VAL A 178 -5.73 4.01 4.97
N PHE A 179 -6.05 4.52 6.14
CA PHE A 179 -5.17 4.49 7.30
C PHE A 179 -5.43 3.24 8.14
N ILE A 180 -4.41 2.39 8.28
CA ILE A 180 -4.50 1.10 8.98
C ILE A 180 -3.90 1.12 10.38
N ALA A 181 -3.20 2.20 10.75
CA ALA A 181 -2.58 2.30 12.06
C ALA A 181 -3.65 2.34 13.16
N PRO A 182 -3.49 1.59 14.25
CA PRO A 182 -4.45 1.58 15.34
C PRO A 182 -4.53 2.97 15.99
N LYS A 183 -5.75 3.40 16.33
CA LYS A 183 -6.02 4.66 17.03
C LYS A 183 -5.51 5.91 16.28
N VAL A 184 -5.39 5.86 14.95
CA VAL A 184 -5.17 7.08 14.17
C VAL A 184 -6.37 8.02 14.32
N GLU A 185 -6.09 9.28 14.61
CA GLU A 185 -7.05 10.37 14.55
C GLU A 185 -6.98 10.97 13.14
N LEU A 186 -8.08 10.87 12.39
CA LEU A 186 -8.14 11.29 11.01
C LEU A 186 -9.20 12.39 10.85
N ASP A 187 -8.76 13.56 10.43
CA ASP A 187 -9.62 14.68 10.05
C ASP A 187 -9.27 15.15 8.62
N ALA A 188 -9.91 14.53 7.64
CA ALA A 188 -9.60 14.74 6.23
C ALA A 188 -10.85 14.72 5.35
N ALA A 189 -11.97 15.26 5.85
CA ALA A 189 -13.24 15.29 5.13
C ALA A 189 -13.13 16.07 3.81
N ASP A 190 -12.35 17.15 3.79
CA ASP A 190 -12.14 18.01 2.62
C ASP A 190 -11.09 17.47 1.63
N SER A 191 -10.56 16.25 1.86
CA SER A 191 -9.57 15.65 0.97
C SER A 191 -10.19 15.34 -0.40
N PRO A 192 -9.50 15.67 -1.51
CA PRO A 192 -10.02 15.43 -2.87
C PRO A 192 -10.19 13.93 -3.18
N VAL A 193 -9.43 13.07 -2.50
CA VAL A 193 -9.63 11.62 -2.52
C VAL A 193 -10.14 11.21 -1.14
N PRO A 194 -11.22 10.42 -1.05
CA PRO A 194 -11.76 10.00 0.24
C PRO A 194 -10.68 9.29 1.07
N ALA A 195 -10.51 9.77 2.30
CA ALA A 195 -9.51 9.26 3.23
C ALA A 195 -10.22 8.71 4.47
N LEU A 196 -10.04 7.42 4.74
CA LEU A 196 -10.77 6.72 5.78
C LEU A 196 -9.83 5.92 6.68
N ARG A 197 -10.29 5.69 7.90
CA ARG A 197 -9.72 4.66 8.78
C ARG A 197 -10.23 3.29 8.34
N ALA A 198 -9.42 2.26 8.51
CA ALA A 198 -9.73 0.89 8.09
C ALA A 198 -11.13 0.41 8.55
N GLU A 199 -11.55 0.77 9.76
CA GLU A 199 -12.84 0.35 10.33
C GLU A 199 -14.05 0.99 9.63
N LYS A 200 -13.86 2.15 9.00
CA LYS A 200 -14.93 2.91 8.32
C LYS A 200 -15.08 2.55 6.84
N VAL A 201 -14.11 1.81 6.26
CA VAL A 201 -14.12 1.46 4.84
C VAL A 201 -15.36 0.66 4.45
N LYS A 202 -15.75 -0.36 5.23
CA LYS A 202 -16.93 -1.18 4.91
C LYS A 202 -18.22 -0.36 4.89
N GLY A 203 -18.42 0.47 5.90
CA GLY A 203 -19.60 1.33 6.00
C GLY A 203 -19.66 2.34 4.86
N TRP A 204 -18.50 2.89 4.48
CA TRP A 204 -18.43 3.81 3.35
C TRP A 204 -18.75 3.12 2.02
N LEU A 205 -18.14 1.97 1.71
CA LEU A 205 -18.40 1.20 0.48
C LEU A 205 -19.87 0.78 0.34
N ARG A 206 -20.56 0.49 1.45
CA ARG A 206 -21.98 0.10 1.46
C ARG A 206 -22.95 1.29 1.44
N GLY A 207 -22.50 2.46 1.86
CA GLY A 207 -23.31 3.67 1.98
C GLY A 207 -22.87 4.76 1.00
N PRO A 208 -22.23 5.86 1.46
CA PRO A 208 -21.88 7.01 0.60
C PRO A 208 -21.00 6.67 -0.60
N GLY A 209 -20.20 5.61 -0.50
CA GLY A 209 -19.34 5.11 -1.56
C GLY A 209 -19.98 4.01 -2.40
N ARG A 210 -21.27 3.67 -2.24
CA ARG A 210 -21.87 2.63 -3.09
C ARG A 210 -21.98 3.12 -4.53
N ARG A 211 -21.65 2.27 -5.49
CA ARG A 211 -21.78 2.56 -6.94
C ARG A 211 -22.89 1.73 -7.58
N PRO A 212 -23.55 2.26 -8.63
CA PRO A 212 -24.45 1.47 -9.47
C PRO A 212 -23.72 0.25 -10.04
N ALA A 213 -24.42 -0.88 -10.15
CA ALA A 213 -23.83 -2.09 -10.71
C ALA A 213 -23.48 -1.88 -12.19
N LEU A 214 -22.36 -2.46 -12.63
CA LEU A 214 -22.02 -2.52 -14.05
C LEU A 214 -22.99 -3.46 -14.78
N SER A 215 -23.11 -3.30 -16.10
CA SER A 215 -23.85 -4.26 -16.92
C SER A 215 -23.23 -5.66 -16.78
N GLY A 216 -24.05 -6.70 -16.84
CA GLY A 216 -23.58 -8.08 -16.66
C GLY A 216 -22.54 -8.52 -17.70
N GLU A 217 -22.57 -7.95 -18.90
CA GLU A 217 -21.55 -8.16 -19.93
C GLU A 217 -20.21 -7.50 -19.55
N LEU A 218 -20.24 -6.22 -19.16
CA LEU A 218 -19.05 -5.48 -18.77
C LEU A 218 -18.39 -6.08 -17.53
N ARG A 219 -19.20 -6.54 -16.56
CA ARG A 219 -18.73 -7.23 -15.37
C ARG A 219 -18.04 -8.55 -15.71
N ARG A 220 -18.62 -9.36 -16.60
CA ARG A 220 -18.01 -10.61 -17.06
C ARG A 220 -16.69 -10.37 -17.79
N ALA A 221 -16.64 -9.38 -18.68
CA ALA A 221 -15.41 -8.98 -19.38
C ALA A 221 -14.31 -8.52 -18.40
N LEU A 222 -14.68 -7.74 -17.38
CA LEU A 222 -13.77 -7.29 -16.32
C LEU A 222 -13.19 -8.46 -15.53
N VAL A 223 -14.04 -9.37 -15.06
CA VAL A 223 -13.64 -10.57 -14.30
C VAL A 223 -12.67 -11.43 -15.12
N GLN A 224 -12.99 -11.66 -16.40
CA GLN A 224 -12.15 -12.43 -17.31
C GLN A 224 -10.79 -11.76 -17.56
N ALA A 225 -10.76 -10.45 -17.84
CA ALA A 225 -9.52 -9.72 -18.09
C ALA A 225 -8.57 -9.68 -16.89
N LEU A 226 -9.13 -9.68 -15.68
CA LEU A 226 -8.40 -9.75 -14.42
C LEU A 226 -7.99 -11.19 -14.03
N GLY A 227 -8.38 -12.20 -14.82
CA GLY A 227 -8.08 -13.60 -14.55
C GLY A 227 -8.77 -14.14 -13.30
N LEU A 228 -9.93 -13.56 -12.95
CA LEU A 228 -10.76 -14.05 -11.87
C LEU A 228 -11.62 -15.23 -12.38
N PRO A 229 -11.81 -16.31 -11.59
CA PRO A 229 -12.69 -17.39 -11.99
C PRO A 229 -14.13 -16.86 -12.15
N PRO A 230 -14.91 -17.40 -13.10
CA PRO A 230 -16.29 -16.99 -13.31
C PRO A 230 -17.11 -17.12 -12.02
N GLU A 231 -18.13 -16.30 -11.87
CA GLU A 231 -19.08 -16.44 -10.75
C GLU A 231 -19.78 -17.79 -10.86
N ALA A 232 -19.90 -18.49 -9.74
CA ALA A 232 -20.71 -19.70 -9.69
C ALA A 232 -22.15 -19.20 -9.71
N SER A 233 -22.80 -19.38 -10.87
CA SER A 233 -24.22 -19.14 -11.10
C SER A 233 -25.09 -19.99 -10.19
#